data_AF-A0A3P3XJK7-F1
#
_entry.id   AF-A0A3P3XJK7-F1
#
_cell.length_a   1.000
_cell.length_b   1.000
_cell.length_c   1.000
_cell.angle_alpha   90.00
_cell.angle_beta   90.00
_cell.angle_gamma   90.00
#
_symmetry.space_group_name_H-M   'P 1'
#
loop_
_entity.id
_entity.type
_entity.pdbx_description
1 polymer ?
#
loop_
_entity_poly.entity_id
_entity_poly.type
_entity_poly.pdbx_seq_one_letter_code
_entity_poly.pdbx_strand_id
1 'polypeptide(L)'
;MPQTIRTIQLGERQIILVGTAHISKESIEEAKETIRQEEPGRVCVEIDMGRYQAIQQDSRWEQLDIIKVLKEGKGFLLLANLALAGFQKRLGADLGTKPGEEMMAAIETAQEMGIPWSAIDREVQLTLKRAWAKSNLWNKSKLLASLIESAFSREKVSESDLEKLKESNELESMMNELAEFMPSVKEVLIDERDRYLATKIFETTEQKVVAVVGAGHMNGIEQWLGKLQRGEVAADVSDIEDMPKPGWFAKSAGWLIPLLIVALIAIGFFRSGSQASLAMIERWILLNGSLAALGSLVCMAHPVTIIASFLLAPVATLNPVLAIGLFAAVIEAYFRKPTVQDAENLADDVTSFKGFYKNRITHILLVFFLSSIGGMIGNFIALPILASRAIG
;
A
#
# COMPACT_ATOMS: atom_id res chain seq x y z
N MET A 1 -12.24 -14.90 27.35
CA MET A 1 -12.34 -14.30 26.00
C MET A 1 -12.79 -12.87 26.18
N PRO A 2 -12.17 -11.87 25.54
CA PRO A 2 -12.75 -10.53 25.49
C PRO A 2 -14.17 -10.62 24.92
N GLN A 3 -15.10 -9.82 25.44
CA GLN A 3 -16.46 -9.76 24.91
C GLN A 3 -16.40 -9.33 23.44
N THR A 4 -16.81 -10.23 22.55
CA THR A 4 -16.89 -10.05 21.09
C THR A 4 -18.06 -9.14 20.71
N ILE A 5 -19.07 -9.00 21.58
CA ILE A 5 -20.20 -8.10 21.37
C ILE A 5 -20.26 -7.07 22.51
N ARG A 6 -20.43 -5.80 22.17
CA ARG A 6 -20.62 -4.70 23.14
C ARG A 6 -21.78 -3.81 22.74
N THR A 7 -22.62 -3.49 23.72
CA THR A 7 -23.75 -2.56 23.53
C THR A 7 -23.42 -1.22 24.17
N ILE A 8 -23.48 -0.15 23.38
CA ILE A 8 -23.20 1.22 23.76
C ILE A 8 -24.48 2.04 23.62
N GLN A 9 -24.85 2.78 24.67
CA GLN A 9 -26.01 3.65 24.66
C GLN A 9 -25.61 5.10 24.33
N LEU A 10 -26.04 5.61 23.17
CA LEU A 10 -25.79 6.99 22.71
C LEU A 10 -27.07 7.82 22.79
N GLY A 11 -27.44 8.23 24.01
CA GLY A 11 -28.73 8.87 24.28
C GLY A 11 -29.86 7.86 24.10
N GLU A 12 -30.80 8.14 23.20
CA GLU A 12 -31.89 7.21 22.87
C GLU A 12 -31.47 6.10 21.89
N ARG A 13 -30.32 6.25 21.22
CA ARG A 13 -29.80 5.28 20.25
C ARG A 13 -28.98 4.18 20.92
N GLN A 14 -29.09 2.97 20.39
CA GLN A 14 -28.34 1.79 20.80
C GLN A 14 -27.37 1.39 19.67
N ILE A 15 -26.08 1.32 19.97
CA ILE A 15 -25.04 0.85 19.06
C ILE A 15 -24.51 -0.49 19.56
N ILE A 16 -24.54 -1.52 18.72
CA ILE A 16 -24.06 -2.86 19.04
C ILE A 16 -22.80 -3.11 18.21
N LEU A 17 -21.63 -3.11 18.85
CA LEU A 17 -20.36 -3.43 18.21
C LEU A 17 -20.16 -4.94 18.22
N VAL A 18 -19.90 -5.52 17.04
CA VAL A 18 -19.53 -6.92 16.86
C VAL A 18 -18.09 -6.96 16.39
N GLY A 19 -17.20 -7.44 17.27
CA GLY A 19 -15.78 -7.57 17.05
C GLY A 19 -15.41 -8.86 16.35
N THR A 20 -14.84 -8.77 15.16
CA THR A 20 -14.43 -9.95 14.39
C THR A 20 -12.93 -10.22 14.56
N ALA A 21 -12.57 -11.47 14.78
CA ALA A 21 -11.22 -11.95 14.52
C ALA A 21 -11.15 -12.28 13.03
N HIS A 22 -10.60 -11.37 12.22
CA HIS A 22 -10.46 -11.57 10.78
C HIS A 22 -9.88 -12.96 10.53
N ILE A 23 -10.58 -13.80 9.74
CA ILE A 23 -10.23 -15.20 9.42
C ILE A 23 -10.81 -16.26 10.40
N SER A 24 -11.86 -15.97 11.18
CA SER A 24 -12.58 -16.96 12.01
C SER A 24 -14.00 -17.22 11.49
N LYS A 25 -14.36 -18.51 11.32
CA LYS A 25 -15.73 -18.92 10.97
C LYS A 25 -16.72 -18.59 12.08
N GLU A 26 -16.27 -18.67 13.33
CA GLU A 26 -17.07 -18.30 14.50
C GLU A 26 -17.45 -16.82 14.45
N SER A 27 -16.53 -15.93 14.07
CA SER A 27 -16.83 -14.50 13.89
C SER A 27 -17.82 -14.23 12.76
N ILE A 28 -17.79 -15.01 11.68
CA ILE A 28 -18.77 -14.92 10.59
C ILE A 28 -20.17 -15.22 11.13
N GLU A 29 -20.35 -16.38 11.77
CA GLU A 29 -21.67 -16.78 12.28
C GLU A 29 -22.18 -15.86 13.38
N GLU A 30 -21.30 -15.38 14.28
CA GLU A 30 -21.66 -14.43 15.33
C GLU A 30 -22.19 -13.10 14.75
N ALA A 31 -21.57 -12.58 13.69
CA ALA A 31 -22.05 -11.39 13.00
C ALA A 31 -23.42 -11.60 12.36
N LYS A 32 -23.63 -12.73 11.67
CA LYS A 32 -24.91 -13.05 11.02
C LYS A 32 -26.03 -13.22 12.04
N GLU A 33 -25.77 -13.96 13.11
CA GLU A 33 -26.75 -14.21 14.16
C GLU A 33 -27.11 -12.93 14.91
N THR A 34 -26.13 -12.09 15.23
CA THR A 34 -26.38 -10.79 15.89
C THR A 34 -27.28 -9.89 15.04
N ILE A 35 -27.02 -9.79 13.74
CA ILE A 35 -27.87 -9.00 12.82
C ILE A 35 -29.30 -9.55 12.78
N ARG A 36 -29.44 -10.89 12.72
CA ARG A 36 -30.75 -11.56 12.68
C ARG A 36 -31.54 -11.41 13.97
N GLN A 37 -30.89 -11.48 15.12
CA GLN A 37 -31.54 -11.36 16.42
C GLN A 37 -31.91 -9.92 16.78
N GLU A 38 -31.02 -8.97 16.46
CA GLU A 38 -31.19 -7.58 16.88
C GLU A 38 -32.11 -6.78 15.96
N GLU A 39 -32.29 -7.22 14.71
CA GLU A 39 -33.06 -6.54 13.67
C GLU A 39 -32.81 -5.02 13.65
N PRO A 40 -31.55 -4.58 13.48
CA PRO A 40 -31.20 -3.16 13.56
C PRO A 40 -31.82 -2.38 12.41
N GLY A 41 -31.97 -1.06 12.61
CA GLY A 41 -32.36 -0.16 11.54
C GLY A 41 -31.28 0.01 10.47
N ARG A 42 -30.01 -0.25 10.81
CA ARG A 42 -28.86 -0.20 9.90
C ARG A 42 -27.72 -1.11 10.34
N VAL A 43 -27.00 -1.66 9.38
CA VAL A 43 -25.72 -2.37 9.61
C VAL A 43 -24.54 -1.55 9.10
N CYS A 44 -23.60 -1.22 9.98
CA CYS A 44 -22.34 -0.59 9.63
C CYS A 44 -21.24 -1.65 9.50
N VAL A 45 -20.40 -1.57 8.48
CA VAL A 45 -19.39 -2.60 8.23
C VAL A 45 -18.03 -1.94 7.98
N GLU A 46 -16.99 -2.41 8.68
CA GLU A 46 -15.59 -1.98 8.52
C GLU A 46 -15.01 -2.45 7.17
N ILE A 47 -15.51 -1.84 6.10
CA ILE A 47 -15.04 -2.02 4.74
C ILE A 47 -15.11 -0.67 4.02
N ASP A 48 -14.13 -0.40 3.16
CA ASP A 48 -14.17 0.73 2.25
C ASP A 48 -14.86 0.33 0.92
N MET A 49 -15.50 1.28 0.25
CA MET A 49 -16.24 0.99 -0.98
C MET A 49 -15.36 0.43 -2.10
N GLY A 50 -14.08 0.81 -2.14
CA GLY A 50 -13.13 0.26 -3.11
C GLY A 50 -12.88 -1.22 -2.86
N ARG A 51 -12.68 -1.61 -1.60
CA ARG A 51 -12.53 -3.01 -1.18
C ARG A 51 -13.80 -3.82 -1.39
N TYR A 52 -14.98 -3.27 -1.06
CA TYR A 52 -16.26 -3.92 -1.34
C TYR A 52 -16.43 -4.23 -2.83
N GLN A 53 -16.19 -3.24 -3.69
CA GLN A 53 -16.25 -3.44 -5.15
C GLN A 53 -15.23 -4.47 -5.63
N ALA A 54 -14.01 -4.45 -5.09
CA ALA A 54 -12.97 -5.39 -5.46
C ALA A 54 -13.32 -6.84 -5.09
N ILE A 55 -13.96 -7.06 -3.94
CA ILE A 55 -14.41 -8.40 -3.52
C ILE A 55 -15.62 -8.85 -4.34
N GLN A 56 -16.58 -7.95 -4.59
CA GLN A 56 -17.79 -8.28 -5.35
C GLN A 56 -17.50 -8.50 -6.84
N GLN A 57 -16.47 -7.83 -7.37
CA GLN A 57 -16.01 -7.94 -8.75
C GLN A 57 -14.73 -8.76 -8.77
N ASP A 58 -14.85 -10.09 -8.61
CA ASP A 58 -13.76 -11.09 -8.71
C ASP A 58 -12.99 -11.05 -10.06
N SER A 59 -13.24 -10.07 -10.94
CA SER A 59 -12.92 -10.08 -12.38
C SER A 59 -12.67 -8.70 -12.99
N ARG A 60 -12.32 -7.66 -12.21
CA ARG A 60 -12.07 -6.33 -12.79
C ARG A 60 -10.65 -6.12 -13.35
N TRP A 61 -9.75 -7.09 -13.18
CA TRP A 61 -8.39 -7.01 -13.72
C TRP A 61 -8.37 -6.86 -15.24
N GLU A 62 -9.40 -7.39 -15.93
CA GLU A 62 -9.54 -7.39 -17.39
C GLU A 62 -9.51 -5.98 -18.02
N GLN A 63 -9.80 -4.94 -17.23
CA GLN A 63 -9.88 -3.56 -17.69
C GLN A 63 -8.68 -2.68 -17.31
N LEU A 64 -7.66 -3.24 -16.65
CA LEU A 64 -6.50 -2.45 -16.23
C LEU A 64 -5.58 -2.12 -17.40
N ASP A 65 -5.63 -0.85 -17.81
CA ASP A 65 -4.62 -0.27 -18.68
C ASP A 65 -3.35 0.02 -17.85
N ILE A 66 -2.43 -0.93 -17.84
CA ILE A 66 -1.14 -0.85 -17.15
C ILE A 66 -0.34 0.35 -17.65
N ILE A 67 -0.42 0.69 -18.94
CA ILE A 67 0.30 1.83 -19.49
C ILE A 67 -0.23 3.13 -18.89
N LYS A 68 -1.56 3.25 -18.75
CA LYS A 68 -2.18 4.40 -18.08
C LYS A 68 -1.74 4.50 -16.62
N VAL A 69 -1.78 3.39 -15.87
CA VAL A 69 -1.34 3.36 -14.45
C VAL A 69 0.12 3.78 -14.29
N LEU A 70 1.00 3.31 -15.18
CA LEU A 70 2.42 3.69 -15.19
C LEU A 70 2.61 5.18 -15.49
N LYS A 71 1.88 5.72 -16.48
CA LYS A 71 1.92 7.16 -16.84
C LYS A 71 1.41 8.07 -15.72
N GLU A 72 0.46 7.61 -14.93
CA GLU A 72 -0.06 8.32 -13.76
C GLU A 72 0.89 8.25 -12.54
N GLY A 73 2.06 7.61 -12.67
CA GLY A 73 3.01 7.44 -11.57
C GLY A 73 2.57 6.43 -10.50
N LYS A 74 1.51 5.66 -10.77
CA LYS A 74 0.91 4.69 -9.83
C LYS A 74 1.52 3.28 -9.95
N GLY A 75 2.51 3.09 -10.82
CA GLY A 75 3.14 1.79 -11.07
C GLY A 75 3.71 1.10 -9.83
N PHE A 76 4.46 1.84 -9.02
CA PHE A 76 5.03 1.30 -7.77
C PHE A 76 3.94 0.94 -6.75
N LEU A 77 2.88 1.76 -6.66
CA LEU A 77 1.73 1.49 -5.79
C LEU A 77 0.98 0.23 -6.23
N LEU A 78 0.77 0.06 -7.54
CA LEU A 78 0.18 -1.16 -8.09
C LEU A 78 1.05 -2.38 -7.76
N LEU A 79 2.36 -2.29 -7.98
CA LEU A 79 3.28 -3.38 -7.67
C LEU A 79 3.26 -3.75 -6.17
N ALA A 80 3.25 -2.76 -5.27
CA ALA A 80 3.15 -2.96 -3.83
C ALA A 80 1.82 -3.59 -3.43
N ASN A 81 0.70 -3.12 -3.99
CA ASN A 81 -0.63 -3.69 -3.74
C ASN A 81 -0.71 -5.15 -4.21
N LEU A 82 -0.14 -5.46 -5.37
CA LEU A 82 -0.09 -6.83 -5.90
C LEU A 82 0.76 -7.75 -5.03
N ALA A 83 1.91 -7.28 -4.56
CA ALA A 83 2.75 -8.04 -3.63
C ALA A 83 2.03 -8.31 -2.30
N LEU A 84 1.37 -7.28 -1.74
CA LEU A 84 0.59 -7.41 -0.51
C LEU A 84 -0.59 -8.36 -0.68
N ALA A 85 -1.34 -8.23 -1.78
CA ALA A 85 -2.45 -9.13 -2.09
C ALA A 85 -1.96 -10.59 -2.23
N GLY A 86 -0.80 -10.81 -2.87
CA GLY A 86 -0.18 -12.13 -2.96
C GLY A 86 0.22 -12.69 -1.59
N PHE A 87 0.76 -11.85 -0.70
CA PHE A 87 1.07 -12.22 0.68
C PHE A 87 -0.19 -12.58 1.48
N GLN A 88 -1.22 -11.74 1.42
CA GLN A 88 -2.51 -11.97 2.07
C GLN A 88 -3.19 -13.25 1.56
N LYS A 89 -3.15 -13.51 0.25
CA LYS A 89 -3.70 -14.73 -0.34
C LYS A 89 -2.99 -15.99 0.14
N ARG A 90 -1.67 -15.95 0.27
CA ARG A 90 -0.87 -17.06 0.84
C ARG A 90 -1.25 -17.34 2.30
N LEU A 91 -1.40 -16.30 3.12
CA LEU A 91 -1.81 -16.46 4.52
C LEU A 91 -3.25 -16.99 4.66
N GLY A 92 -4.18 -16.54 3.81
CA GLY A 92 -5.58 -17.00 3.84
C GLY A 92 -5.76 -18.44 3.34
N ALA A 93 -4.89 -18.92 2.45
CA ALA A 93 -4.94 -20.30 1.96
C ALA A 93 -4.65 -21.34 3.06
N ASP A 94 -3.83 -20.98 4.05
CA ASP A 94 -3.46 -21.86 5.17
C ASP A 94 -4.53 -21.91 6.27
N LEU A 95 -5.48 -20.97 6.28
CA LEU A 95 -6.51 -20.81 7.33
C LEU A 95 -7.96 -21.04 6.84
N GLY A 96 -8.15 -21.34 5.56
CA GLY A 96 -9.44 -21.81 5.02
C GLY A 96 -10.58 -20.77 4.98
N THR A 97 -10.30 -19.49 5.23
CA THR A 97 -11.22 -18.35 5.05
C THR A 97 -10.47 -17.17 4.42
N LYS A 98 -11.12 -16.44 3.50
CA LYS A 98 -10.52 -15.25 2.87
C LYS A 98 -10.64 -14.03 3.82
N PRO A 99 -9.59 -13.21 3.96
CA PRO A 99 -9.68 -11.97 4.76
C PRO A 99 -10.80 -11.03 4.27
N GLY A 100 -11.75 -10.69 5.14
CA GLY A 100 -12.91 -9.86 4.81
C GLY A 100 -14.20 -10.65 4.55
N GLU A 101 -14.18 -11.99 4.65
CA GLU A 101 -15.40 -12.82 4.57
C GLU A 101 -16.41 -12.47 5.67
N GLU A 102 -15.94 -12.14 6.88
CA GLU A 102 -16.80 -11.67 7.96
C GLU A 102 -17.57 -10.39 7.61
N MET A 103 -16.90 -9.46 6.92
CA MET A 103 -17.50 -8.20 6.51
C MET A 103 -18.51 -8.40 5.38
N MET A 104 -18.19 -9.27 4.42
CA MET A 104 -19.11 -9.62 3.34
C MET A 104 -20.35 -10.35 3.86
N ALA A 105 -20.19 -11.30 4.79
CA ALA A 105 -21.29 -12.04 5.39
C ALA A 105 -22.27 -11.12 6.14
N ALA A 106 -21.76 -10.09 6.82
CA ALA A 106 -22.58 -9.07 7.46
C ALA A 106 -23.40 -8.26 6.42
N ILE A 107 -22.77 -7.86 5.32
CA ILE A 107 -23.44 -7.14 4.22
C ILE A 107 -24.52 -8.01 3.57
N GLU A 108 -24.20 -9.25 3.24
CA GLU A 108 -25.13 -10.22 2.65
C GLU A 108 -26.33 -10.45 3.55
N THR A 109 -26.10 -10.65 4.86
CA THR A 109 -27.18 -10.84 5.84
C THR A 109 -28.08 -9.61 5.94
N ALA A 110 -27.51 -8.40 5.95
CA ALA A 110 -28.29 -7.17 5.93
C ALA A 110 -29.16 -7.07 4.66
N GLN A 111 -28.60 -7.41 3.50
CA GLN A 111 -29.32 -7.42 2.21
C GLN A 111 -30.44 -8.48 2.18
N GLU A 112 -30.19 -9.68 2.67
CA GLU A 112 -31.18 -10.76 2.81
C GLU A 112 -32.40 -10.32 3.64
N MET A 113 -32.15 -9.56 4.71
CA MET A 113 -33.18 -9.06 5.61
C MET A 113 -33.82 -7.73 5.16
N GLY A 114 -33.33 -7.12 4.08
CA GLY A 114 -33.79 -5.81 3.62
C GLY A 114 -33.37 -4.64 4.55
N ILE A 115 -32.35 -4.83 5.38
CA ILE A 115 -31.80 -3.81 6.28
C ILE A 115 -30.77 -2.98 5.50
N PRO A 116 -30.84 -1.62 5.53
CA PRO A 116 -29.84 -0.80 4.88
C PRO A 116 -28.48 -0.96 5.56
N TRP A 117 -27.40 -0.91 4.77
CA TRP A 117 -26.04 -1.02 5.29
C TRP A 117 -25.16 0.16 4.87
N SER A 118 -24.03 0.35 5.54
CA SER A 118 -23.07 1.42 5.23
C SER A 118 -21.63 0.96 5.42
N ALA A 119 -20.80 1.21 4.41
CA ALA A 119 -19.35 1.11 4.49
C ALA A 119 -18.83 2.25 5.38
N ILE A 120 -18.17 1.91 6.48
CA ILE A 120 -17.71 2.91 7.46
C ILE A 120 -16.20 3.10 7.49
N ASP A 121 -15.44 2.42 6.63
CA ASP A 121 -13.97 2.52 6.62
C ASP A 121 -13.43 3.48 5.54
N ARG A 122 -12.21 3.96 5.76
CA ARG A 122 -11.46 4.84 4.85
C ARG A 122 -10.74 4.01 3.81
N GLU A 123 -10.52 4.56 2.60
CA GLU A 123 -9.70 3.90 1.59
C GLU A 123 -8.33 3.48 2.14
N VAL A 124 -8.03 2.18 2.09
CA VAL A 124 -6.78 1.62 2.61
C VAL A 124 -5.54 2.28 2.01
N GLN A 125 -5.60 2.68 0.74
CA GLN A 125 -4.49 3.37 0.06
C GLN A 125 -4.19 4.74 0.68
N LEU A 126 -5.22 5.48 1.06
CA LEU A 126 -5.08 6.77 1.73
C LEU A 126 -4.50 6.55 3.13
N THR A 127 -5.02 5.59 3.88
CA THR A 127 -4.53 5.19 5.21
C THR A 127 -3.02 4.87 5.19
N LEU A 128 -2.59 4.02 4.25
CA LEU A 128 -1.18 3.64 4.11
C LEU A 128 -0.29 4.81 3.68
N LYS A 129 -0.74 5.62 2.71
CA LYS A 129 0.02 6.80 2.26
C LYS A 129 0.18 7.84 3.37
N ARG A 130 -0.85 8.04 4.20
CA ARG A 130 -0.79 8.93 5.37
C ARG A 130 0.19 8.41 6.42
N ALA A 131 0.15 7.11 6.74
CA ALA A 131 1.08 6.49 7.69
C ALA A 131 2.53 6.68 7.21
N TRP A 132 2.76 6.51 5.90
CA TRP A 132 4.07 6.77 5.30
C TRP A 132 4.44 8.27 5.33
N ALA A 133 3.51 9.17 5.04
CA ALA A 133 3.75 10.60 5.02
C ALA A 133 4.10 11.17 6.41
N LYS A 134 3.39 10.75 7.46
CA LYS A 134 3.66 11.13 8.86
C LYS A 134 4.91 10.47 9.44
N SER A 135 5.40 9.39 8.84
CA SER A 135 6.61 8.71 9.33
C SER A 135 7.90 9.46 8.95
N ASN A 136 8.78 9.64 9.93
CA ASN A 136 10.12 10.20 9.71
C ASN A 136 11.03 9.22 8.93
N LEU A 137 12.16 9.71 8.41
CA LEU A 137 13.13 8.91 7.65
C LEU A 137 13.62 7.70 8.44
N TRP A 138 13.75 7.81 9.76
CA TRP A 138 14.20 6.73 10.63
C TRP A 138 13.20 5.58 10.73
N ASN A 139 11.92 5.88 10.96
CA ASN A 139 10.83 4.92 11.02
C ASN A 139 10.65 4.22 9.67
N LYS A 140 10.82 4.94 8.56
CA LYS A 140 10.80 4.36 7.20
C LYS A 140 11.93 3.36 6.99
N SER A 141 13.16 3.70 7.39
CA SER A 141 14.32 2.81 7.29
C SER A 141 14.13 1.55 8.13
N LYS A 142 13.58 1.68 9.34
CA LYS A 142 13.26 0.56 10.22
C LYS A 142 12.20 -0.37 9.62
N LEU A 143 11.09 0.16 9.13
CA LEU A 143 10.06 -0.62 8.42
C LEU A 143 10.64 -1.40 7.25
N LEU A 144 11.47 -0.75 6.43
CA LEU A 144 12.17 -1.41 5.33
C LEU A 144 13.09 -2.53 5.82
N ALA A 145 13.85 -2.31 6.90
CA ALA A 145 14.70 -3.32 7.48
C ALA A 145 13.90 -4.53 8.01
N SER A 146 12.80 -4.29 8.73
CA SER A 146 11.93 -5.35 9.25
C SER A 146 11.22 -6.15 8.16
N LEU A 147 10.77 -5.49 7.08
CA LEU A 147 10.16 -6.19 5.92
C LEU A 147 11.18 -7.03 5.16
N ILE A 148 12.42 -6.55 5.05
CA ILE A 148 13.54 -7.32 4.48
C ILE A 148 13.81 -8.53 5.38
N GLU A 149 13.98 -8.32 6.67
CA GLU A 149 14.19 -9.39 7.66
C GLU A 149 13.09 -10.44 7.62
N SER A 150 11.81 -10.04 7.60
CA SER A 150 10.68 -10.97 7.53
C SER A 150 10.62 -11.73 6.20
N ALA A 151 11.04 -11.12 5.09
CA ALA A 151 11.09 -11.77 3.78
C ALA A 151 12.24 -12.79 3.65
N PHE A 152 13.31 -12.60 4.43
CA PHE A 152 14.47 -13.51 4.48
C PHE A 152 14.41 -14.51 5.63
N SER A 153 13.58 -14.28 6.65
CA SER A 153 13.33 -15.25 7.72
C SER A 153 12.51 -16.42 7.20
N ARG A 154 13.02 -17.65 7.45
CA ARG A 154 12.32 -18.91 7.17
C ARG A 154 11.78 -19.54 8.45
N GLU A 155 11.71 -18.80 9.55
CA GLU A 155 11.18 -19.32 10.80
C GLU A 155 9.68 -19.57 10.66
N LYS A 156 9.31 -20.85 10.68
CA LYS A 156 7.92 -21.25 10.87
C LYS A 156 7.54 -20.87 12.29
N VAL A 157 6.49 -20.06 12.42
CA VAL A 157 5.85 -19.77 13.71
C VAL A 157 5.46 -21.11 14.34
N SER A 158 5.94 -21.39 15.55
CA SER A 158 5.65 -22.65 16.23
C SER A 158 4.21 -22.65 16.78
N GLU A 159 3.63 -23.83 16.99
CA GLU A 159 2.31 -23.94 17.65
C GLU A 159 2.31 -23.28 19.05
N SER A 160 3.43 -23.34 19.77
CA SER A 160 3.58 -22.66 21.05
C SER A 160 3.61 -21.13 20.94
N ASP A 161 4.10 -20.58 19.83
CA ASP A 161 4.04 -19.13 19.58
C ASP A 161 2.62 -18.72 19.17
N LEU A 162 1.90 -19.58 18.44
CA LEU A 162 0.49 -19.38 18.09
C LEU A 162 -0.45 -19.43 19.30
N GLU A 163 -0.20 -20.31 20.28
CA GLU A 163 -0.99 -20.34 21.53
C GLU A 163 -0.75 -19.11 22.40
N LYS A 164 0.50 -18.67 22.50
CA LYS A 164 0.88 -17.40 23.17
C LYS A 164 0.20 -16.19 22.54
N LEU A 165 0.11 -16.14 21.21
CA LEU A 165 -0.62 -15.09 20.49
C LEU A 165 -2.14 -15.08 20.73
N LYS A 166 -2.74 -16.18 21.20
CA LYS A 166 -4.17 -16.23 21.56
C LYS A 166 -4.46 -15.59 22.92
N GLU A 167 -3.43 -15.34 23.74
CA GLU A 167 -3.59 -14.62 24.98
C GLU A 167 -3.73 -13.12 24.70
N SER A 168 -4.90 -12.55 25.04
CA SER A 168 -5.22 -11.15 24.78
C SER A 168 -4.18 -10.17 25.34
N ASN A 169 -3.50 -10.54 26.43
CA ASN A 169 -2.49 -9.72 27.07
C ASN A 169 -1.14 -9.70 26.32
N GLU A 170 -0.74 -10.80 25.67
CA GLU A 170 0.50 -10.82 24.88
C GLU A 170 0.31 -10.10 23.55
N LEU A 171 -0.84 -10.27 22.90
CA LEU A 171 -1.17 -9.56 21.67
C LEU A 171 -1.28 -8.05 21.92
N GLU A 172 -1.90 -7.63 23.02
CA GLU A 172 -1.92 -6.23 23.45
C GLU A 172 -0.51 -5.70 23.77
N SER A 173 0.35 -6.49 24.44
CA SER A 173 1.75 -6.12 24.70
C SER A 173 2.55 -5.94 23.41
N MET A 174 2.43 -6.85 22.45
CA MET A 174 3.10 -6.74 21.14
C MET A 174 2.58 -5.54 20.35
N MET A 175 1.28 -5.26 20.38
CA MET A 175 0.71 -4.06 19.75
C MET A 175 1.20 -2.77 20.44
N ASN A 176 1.39 -2.79 21.76
CA ASN A 176 1.96 -1.68 22.51
C ASN A 176 3.46 -1.48 22.21
N GLU A 177 4.25 -2.55 22.11
CA GLU A 177 5.65 -2.47 21.70
C GLU A 177 5.80 -1.97 20.26
N LEU A 178 4.94 -2.44 19.34
CA LEU A 178 4.88 -1.95 17.96
C LEU A 178 4.48 -0.47 17.91
N ALA A 179 3.54 -0.07 18.77
CA ALA A 179 3.09 1.31 18.92
C ALA A 179 4.20 2.24 19.45
N GLU A 180 5.00 1.79 20.41
CA GLU A 180 6.16 2.53 20.89
C GLU A 180 7.28 2.59 19.83
N PHE A 181 7.45 1.50 19.07
CA PHE A 181 8.45 1.43 18.01
C PHE A 181 8.10 2.30 16.80
N MET A 182 6.81 2.45 16.48
CA MET A 182 6.29 3.18 15.32
C MET A 182 5.06 4.05 15.66
N PRO A 183 5.23 5.11 16.47
CA PRO A 183 4.11 5.90 16.98
C PRO A 183 3.30 6.56 15.86
N SER A 184 3.96 7.05 14.80
CA SER A 184 3.30 7.66 13.64
C SER A 184 2.47 6.66 12.83
N VAL A 185 2.82 5.37 12.87
CA VAL A 185 2.08 4.31 12.16
C VAL A 185 0.86 3.92 12.99
N LYS A 186 1.02 3.75 14.31
CA LYS A 186 -0.09 3.52 15.23
C LYS A 186 -1.12 4.65 15.16
N GLU A 187 -0.65 5.89 15.22
CA GLU A 187 -1.50 7.08 15.12
C GLU A 187 -2.40 7.03 13.88
N VAL A 188 -1.88 6.64 12.72
CA VAL A 188 -2.65 6.65 11.47
C VAL A 188 -3.48 5.38 11.24
N LEU A 189 -2.91 4.21 11.54
CA LEU A 189 -3.56 2.92 11.26
C LEU A 189 -4.59 2.53 12.33
N ILE A 190 -4.41 3.02 13.55
CA ILE A 190 -5.28 2.71 14.70
C ILE A 190 -6.02 3.98 15.12
N ASP A 191 -5.33 4.98 15.68
CA ASP A 191 -6.03 6.08 16.36
C ASP A 191 -6.89 6.94 15.40
N GLU A 192 -6.36 7.33 14.23
CA GLU A 192 -7.11 8.02 13.17
C GLU A 192 -8.22 7.13 12.59
N ARG A 193 -7.96 5.82 12.47
CA ARG A 193 -8.93 4.87 11.90
C ARG A 193 -10.11 4.66 12.85
N ASP A 194 -9.85 4.52 14.14
CA ASP A 194 -10.87 4.44 15.19
C ASP A 194 -11.76 5.67 15.20
N ARG A 195 -11.16 6.87 15.09
CA ARG A 195 -11.90 8.13 14.97
C ARG A 195 -12.81 8.11 13.74
N TYR A 196 -12.28 7.66 12.61
CA TYR A 196 -13.03 7.59 11.35
C TYR A 196 -14.24 6.65 11.47
N LEU A 197 -14.00 5.41 11.91
CA LEU A 197 -15.03 4.39 12.11
C LEU A 197 -16.12 4.88 13.08
N ALA A 198 -15.72 5.40 14.25
CA ALA A 198 -16.63 5.93 15.24
C ALA A 198 -17.45 7.11 14.71
N THR A 199 -16.85 8.03 13.96
CA THR A 199 -17.57 9.18 13.39
C THR A 199 -18.61 8.72 12.38
N LYS A 200 -18.27 7.80 11.46
CA LYS A 200 -19.23 7.27 10.48
C LYS A 200 -20.37 6.48 11.15
N ILE A 201 -20.09 5.75 12.23
CA ILE A 201 -21.14 5.11 13.05
C ILE A 201 -22.00 6.18 13.72
N PHE A 202 -21.41 7.22 14.30
CA PHE A 202 -22.12 8.28 15.02
C PHE A 202 -23.07 9.09 14.13
N GLU A 203 -22.70 9.30 12.86
CA GLU A 203 -23.49 10.01 11.85
C GLU A 203 -24.76 9.27 11.39
N THR A 204 -24.89 7.98 11.70
CA THR A 204 -26.11 7.21 11.41
C THR A 204 -27.31 7.72 12.20
N THR A 205 -28.51 7.63 11.61
CA THR A 205 -29.72 8.23 12.18
C THR A 205 -30.63 7.23 12.88
N GLU A 206 -30.37 5.94 12.69
CA GLU A 206 -31.22 4.87 13.19
C GLU A 206 -31.11 4.69 14.71
N GLN A 207 -32.22 4.26 15.34
CA GLN A 207 -32.29 4.06 16.79
C GLN A 207 -31.50 2.85 17.27
N LYS A 208 -31.40 1.80 16.44
CA LYS A 208 -30.58 0.62 16.70
C LYS A 208 -29.66 0.36 15.51
N VAL A 209 -28.36 0.29 15.77
CA VAL A 209 -27.33 0.04 14.75
C VAL A 209 -26.44 -1.10 15.20
N VAL A 210 -26.17 -2.05 14.31
CA VAL A 210 -25.13 -3.07 14.50
C VAL A 210 -23.92 -2.65 13.67
N ALA A 211 -22.75 -2.54 14.29
CA ALA A 211 -21.49 -2.26 13.62
C ALA A 211 -20.55 -3.46 13.70
N VAL A 212 -20.23 -4.06 12.55
CA VAL A 212 -19.30 -5.18 12.43
C VAL A 212 -17.91 -4.63 12.11
N VAL A 213 -16.99 -4.80 13.06
CA VAL A 213 -15.65 -4.17 13.06
C VAL A 213 -14.60 -5.16 13.53
N GLY A 214 -13.33 -4.94 13.20
CA GLY A 214 -12.22 -5.70 13.72
C GLY A 214 -12.11 -5.54 15.24
N ALA A 215 -11.89 -6.65 15.96
CA ALA A 215 -11.88 -6.65 17.43
C ALA A 215 -10.87 -5.65 18.04
N GLY A 216 -9.76 -5.38 17.35
CA GLY A 216 -8.75 -4.40 17.77
C GLY A 216 -9.23 -2.95 17.79
N HIS A 217 -10.29 -2.61 17.04
CA HIS A 217 -10.82 -1.25 16.93
C HIS A 217 -11.94 -0.95 17.95
N MET A 218 -12.53 -1.98 18.58
CA MET A 218 -13.70 -1.81 19.46
C MET A 218 -13.46 -0.83 20.61
N ASN A 219 -12.32 -0.94 21.30
CA ASN A 219 -11.98 -0.06 22.42
C ASN A 219 -11.84 1.40 21.98
N GLY A 220 -11.18 1.63 20.83
CA GLY A 220 -11.00 2.97 20.30
C GLY A 220 -12.31 3.58 19.82
N ILE A 221 -13.15 2.79 19.13
CA ILE A 221 -14.48 3.21 18.67
C ILE A 221 -15.34 3.64 19.86
N GLU A 222 -15.40 2.82 20.91
CA GLU A 222 -16.18 3.13 22.12
C GLU A 222 -15.74 4.46 22.76
N GLN A 223 -14.43 4.69 22.88
CA GLN A 223 -13.89 5.95 23.41
C GLN A 223 -14.27 7.16 22.55
N TRP A 224 -14.16 7.04 21.23
CA TRP A 224 -14.49 8.12 20.29
C TRP A 224 -16.00 8.42 20.25
N LEU A 225 -16.85 7.39 20.25
CA LEU A 225 -18.31 7.55 20.34
C LEU A 225 -18.69 8.31 21.62
N GLY A 226 -18.06 8.00 22.75
CA GLY A 226 -18.27 8.73 24.00
C GLY A 226 -17.87 10.21 23.92
N LYS A 227 -16.73 10.53 23.28
CA LYS A 227 -16.28 11.93 23.07
C LYS A 227 -17.24 12.70 22.16
N LEU A 228 -17.70 12.07 21.08
CA LEU A 228 -18.66 12.64 20.13
C LEU A 228 -20.01 12.93 20.81
N GLN A 229 -20.52 11.99 21.62
CA GLN A 229 -21.77 12.16 22.36
C GLN A 229 -21.71 13.32 23.36
N ARG A 230 -20.56 13.51 24.03
CA ARG A 230 -20.35 14.63 24.97
C ARG A 230 -20.10 15.97 24.27
N GLY A 231 -19.95 15.99 22.94
CA GLY A 231 -19.62 17.20 22.18
C GLY A 231 -18.21 17.72 22.41
N GLU A 232 -17.29 16.87 22.91
CA GLU A 232 -15.87 17.24 23.11
C GLU A 232 -15.13 17.39 21.77
N VAL A 233 -15.61 16.70 20.75
CA VAL A 233 -15.07 16.69 19.39
C VAL A 233 -16.22 16.79 18.38
N ALA A 234 -15.99 17.48 17.27
CA ALA A 234 -16.95 17.53 16.17
C ALA A 234 -16.96 16.21 15.40
N ALA A 235 -18.13 15.83 14.86
CA ALA A 235 -18.26 14.76 13.87
C ALA A 235 -17.75 15.24 12.51
N ASP A 236 -16.43 15.47 12.44
CA ASP A 236 -15.72 15.87 11.23
C ASP A 236 -14.45 15.03 11.13
N VAL A 237 -14.21 14.47 9.94
CA VAL A 237 -13.05 13.64 9.60
C VAL A 237 -12.32 14.15 8.36
N SER A 238 -12.65 15.36 7.89
CA SER A 238 -12.04 15.96 6.69
C SER A 238 -10.52 16.10 6.78
N ASP A 239 -9.97 16.30 7.98
CA ASP A 239 -8.53 16.38 8.25
C ASP A 239 -7.79 15.04 8.06
N ILE A 240 -8.53 13.93 8.11
CA ILE A 240 -8.02 12.56 7.95
C ILE A 240 -8.53 11.86 6.68
N GLU A 241 -9.44 12.49 5.92
CA GLU A 241 -9.94 12.05 4.61
C GLU A 241 -9.07 12.49 3.43
N ASP A 242 -8.13 13.42 3.63
CA ASP A 242 -7.25 13.91 2.57
C ASP A 242 -5.77 13.59 2.83
N MET A 243 -4.99 13.50 1.75
CA MET A 243 -3.53 13.49 1.85
C MET A 243 -3.01 14.89 2.21
N PRO A 244 -2.07 15.02 3.16
CA PRO A 244 -1.39 16.29 3.36
C PRO A 244 -0.75 16.73 2.04
N LYS A 245 -1.07 17.96 1.60
CA LYS A 245 -0.59 18.50 0.32
C LYS A 245 0.95 18.45 0.29
N PRO A 246 1.57 17.93 -0.78
CA PRO A 246 3.03 17.89 -0.86
C PRO A 246 3.57 19.32 -0.80
N GLY A 247 4.45 19.58 0.18
CA GLY A 247 5.10 20.87 0.36
C GLY A 247 5.90 21.28 -0.88
N TRP A 248 6.18 22.57 -1.03
CA TRP A 248 6.89 23.09 -2.21
C TRP A 248 8.27 22.44 -2.44
N PHE A 249 8.96 22.08 -1.34
CA PHE A 249 10.22 21.34 -1.38
C PHE A 249 10.06 19.95 -2.00
N ALA A 250 8.98 19.22 -1.69
CA ALA A 250 8.72 17.90 -2.28
C ALA A 250 8.46 17.98 -3.80
N LYS A 251 7.78 19.05 -4.25
CA LYS A 251 7.57 19.30 -5.69
C LYS A 251 8.86 19.66 -6.42
N SER A 252 9.78 20.33 -5.73
CA SER A 252 11.04 20.81 -6.32
C SER A 252 12.18 19.78 -6.21
N ALA A 253 12.08 18.82 -5.30
CA ALA A 253 13.09 17.79 -5.05
C ALA A 253 13.42 16.95 -6.29
N GLY A 254 12.44 16.72 -7.18
CA GLY A 254 12.66 15.99 -8.43
C GLY A 254 13.69 16.66 -9.34
N TRP A 255 13.82 17.98 -9.29
CA TRP A 255 14.77 18.75 -10.11
C TRP A 255 16.18 18.77 -9.55
N LEU A 256 16.38 18.36 -8.29
CA LEU A 256 17.68 18.41 -7.62
C LEU A 256 18.74 17.61 -8.38
N ILE A 257 18.42 16.36 -8.74
CA ILE A 257 19.35 15.47 -9.44
C ILE A 257 19.67 15.98 -10.86
N PRO A 258 18.69 16.30 -11.74
CA PRO A 258 18.97 16.91 -13.04
C PRO A 258 19.86 18.16 -12.95
N LEU A 259 19.51 19.10 -12.07
CA LEU A 259 20.25 20.35 -11.91
C LEU A 259 21.68 20.10 -11.44
N LEU A 260 21.88 19.17 -10.51
CA LEU A 260 23.21 18.85 -10.01
C LEU A 260 24.09 18.18 -11.07
N ILE A 261 23.54 17.28 -11.89
CA ILE A 261 24.26 16.67 -13.02
C ILE A 261 24.69 17.76 -14.02
N VAL A 262 23.75 18.60 -14.45
CA VAL A 262 24.02 19.69 -15.41
C VAL A 262 25.03 20.68 -14.85
N ALA A 263 24.89 21.07 -13.58
CA ALA A 263 25.80 21.99 -12.91
C ALA A 263 27.22 21.42 -12.82
N LEU A 264 27.40 20.15 -12.43
CA LEU A 264 28.71 19.52 -12.35
C LEU A 264 29.38 19.45 -13.73
N ILE A 265 28.65 19.07 -14.77
CA ILE A 265 29.18 19.04 -16.15
C ILE A 265 29.59 20.45 -16.62
N ALA A 266 28.77 21.46 -16.31
CA ALA A 266 29.07 22.86 -16.64
C ALA A 266 30.29 23.38 -15.87
N ILE A 267 30.41 23.10 -14.57
CA ILE A 267 31.59 23.46 -13.77
C ILE A 267 32.85 22.79 -14.33
N GLY A 268 32.77 21.49 -14.65
CA GLY A 268 33.86 20.78 -15.32
C GLY A 268 34.27 21.42 -16.65
N PHE A 269 33.32 21.99 -17.38
CA PHE A 269 33.58 22.64 -18.67
C PHE A 269 34.38 23.93 -18.48
N PHE A 270 33.93 24.78 -17.55
CA PHE A 270 34.58 26.06 -17.29
C PHE A 270 35.92 25.93 -16.56
N ARG A 271 36.14 24.86 -15.78
CA ARG A 271 37.39 24.64 -15.05
C ARG A 271 38.42 23.81 -15.80
N SER A 272 37.98 22.67 -16.34
CA SER A 272 38.84 21.61 -16.85
C SER A 272 38.76 21.45 -18.37
N GLY A 273 37.95 22.29 -19.03
CA GLY A 273 37.81 22.35 -20.48
C GLY A 273 36.85 21.33 -21.07
N SER A 274 36.63 21.43 -22.38
CA SER A 274 35.62 20.64 -23.11
C SER A 274 35.87 19.13 -23.09
N GLN A 275 37.13 18.69 -23.15
CA GLN A 275 37.48 17.26 -23.11
C GLN A 275 37.12 16.61 -21.76
N ALA A 276 37.33 17.32 -20.64
CA ALA A 276 36.98 16.82 -19.32
C ALA A 276 35.46 16.65 -19.18
N SER A 277 34.67 17.63 -19.63
CA SER A 277 33.21 17.53 -19.64
C SER A 277 32.67 16.43 -20.54
N LEU A 278 33.27 16.20 -21.71
CA LEU A 278 32.89 15.08 -22.57
C LEU A 278 33.12 13.74 -21.87
N ALA A 279 34.27 13.56 -21.22
CA ALA A 279 34.57 12.36 -20.45
C ALA A 279 33.62 12.17 -19.24
N MET A 280 33.16 13.27 -18.64
CA MET A 280 32.16 13.26 -17.58
C MET A 280 30.78 12.81 -18.09
N ILE A 281 30.33 13.37 -19.22
CA ILE A 281 29.08 12.99 -19.89
C ILE A 281 29.10 11.51 -20.27
N GLU A 282 30.17 11.05 -20.93
CA GLU A 282 30.34 9.66 -21.33
C GLU A 282 30.24 8.73 -20.13
N ARG A 283 30.97 9.03 -19.06
CA ARG A 283 30.98 8.18 -17.86
C ARG A 283 29.64 8.13 -17.14
N TRP A 284 28.94 9.26 -17.08
CA TRP A 284 27.59 9.31 -16.52
C TRP A 284 26.61 8.50 -17.37
N ILE A 285 26.61 8.67 -18.69
CA ILE A 285 25.78 7.89 -19.63
C ILE A 285 26.06 6.40 -19.48
N LEU A 286 27.33 6.00 -19.44
CA LEU A 286 27.72 4.59 -19.29
C LEU A 286 27.22 4.02 -17.96
N LEU A 287 27.43 4.71 -16.84
CA LEU A 287 27.01 4.23 -15.52
C LEU A 287 25.48 4.15 -15.39
N ASN A 288 24.79 5.23 -15.77
CA ASN A 288 23.33 5.31 -15.66
C ASN A 288 22.63 4.36 -16.64
N GLY A 289 23.04 4.36 -17.91
CA GLY A 289 22.51 3.50 -18.94
C GLY A 289 22.78 2.01 -18.69
N SER A 290 24.02 1.63 -18.36
CA SER A 290 24.36 0.21 -18.19
C SER A 290 23.64 -0.43 -17.00
N LEU A 291 23.50 0.28 -15.88
CA LEU A 291 22.79 -0.25 -14.71
C LEU A 291 21.27 -0.30 -14.94
N ALA A 292 20.69 0.67 -15.66
CA ALA A 292 19.29 0.58 -16.07
C ALA A 292 19.04 -0.61 -17.01
N ALA A 293 19.93 -0.83 -17.99
CA ALA A 293 19.88 -1.97 -18.89
C ALA A 293 20.09 -3.30 -18.16
N LEU A 294 20.99 -3.35 -17.16
CA LEU A 294 21.17 -4.50 -16.29
C LEU A 294 19.88 -4.83 -15.54
N GLY A 295 19.17 -3.81 -15.03
CA GLY A 295 17.85 -3.98 -14.41
C GLY A 295 16.85 -4.66 -15.35
N SER A 296 16.75 -4.21 -16.62
CA SER A 296 15.92 -4.86 -17.64
C SER A 296 16.41 -6.28 -18.00
N LEU A 297 17.72 -6.50 -18.03
CA LEU A 297 18.33 -7.79 -18.34
C LEU A 297 18.02 -8.84 -17.28
N VAL A 298 18.07 -8.47 -16.00
CA VAL A 298 17.72 -9.36 -14.86
C VAL A 298 16.25 -9.80 -14.93
N CYS A 299 15.38 -8.98 -15.50
CA CYS A 299 13.99 -9.35 -15.78
C CYS A 299 13.83 -10.27 -16.99
N MET A 300 14.88 -10.55 -17.75
CA MET A 300 14.79 -11.19 -19.07
C MET A 300 13.84 -10.43 -20.01
N ALA A 301 13.93 -9.09 -20.01
CA ALA A 301 13.17 -8.23 -20.90
C ALA A 301 13.53 -8.47 -22.37
N HIS A 302 12.69 -7.99 -23.29
CA HIS A 302 12.97 -8.05 -24.71
C HIS A 302 14.31 -7.33 -25.03
N PRO A 303 15.15 -7.83 -25.97
CA PRO A 303 16.44 -7.21 -26.29
C PRO A 303 16.34 -5.72 -26.65
N VAL A 304 15.27 -5.33 -27.35
CA VAL A 304 15.00 -3.92 -27.67
C VAL A 304 14.74 -3.10 -26.41
N THR A 305 14.04 -3.64 -25.42
CA THR A 305 13.82 -3.01 -24.13
C THR A 305 15.14 -2.80 -23.39
N ILE A 306 16.04 -3.78 -23.39
CA ILE A 306 17.36 -3.68 -22.74
C ILE A 306 18.20 -2.57 -23.37
N ILE A 307 18.26 -2.53 -24.71
CA ILE A 307 18.97 -1.48 -25.46
C ILE A 307 18.34 -0.11 -25.21
N ALA A 308 17.00 -0.02 -25.24
CA ALA A 308 16.30 1.22 -24.98
C ALA A 308 16.51 1.71 -23.55
N SER A 309 16.55 0.81 -22.55
CA SER A 309 16.88 1.15 -21.17
C SER A 309 18.27 1.79 -21.06
N PHE A 310 19.27 1.30 -21.80
CA PHE A 310 20.59 1.92 -21.85
C PHE A 310 20.54 3.34 -22.43
N LEU A 311 19.91 3.49 -23.59
CA LEU A 311 19.93 4.75 -24.35
C LEU A 311 19.06 5.85 -23.72
N LEU A 312 17.91 5.47 -23.13
CA LEU A 312 16.93 6.41 -22.61
C LEU A 312 17.17 6.78 -21.14
N ALA A 313 17.97 6.02 -20.39
CA ALA A 313 18.19 6.31 -18.96
C ALA A 313 18.74 7.73 -18.70
N PRO A 314 19.72 8.25 -19.47
CA PRO A 314 20.23 9.59 -19.24
C PRO A 314 19.17 10.67 -19.53
N VAL A 315 18.36 10.46 -20.58
CA VAL A 315 17.27 11.36 -20.96
C VAL A 315 16.18 11.37 -19.89
N ALA A 316 15.80 10.19 -19.42
CA ALA A 316 14.85 10.00 -18.33
C ALA A 316 15.33 10.68 -17.04
N THR A 317 16.62 10.54 -16.69
CA THR A 317 17.22 11.16 -15.51
C THR A 317 17.09 12.69 -15.51
N LEU A 318 17.13 13.34 -16.68
CA LEU A 318 16.99 14.80 -16.79
C LEU A 318 15.54 15.28 -16.71
N ASN A 319 14.57 14.38 -16.64
CA ASN A 319 13.16 14.71 -16.51
C ASN A 319 12.58 14.12 -15.21
N PRO A 320 12.19 14.95 -14.24
CA PRO A 320 11.68 14.48 -12.94
C PRO A 320 10.37 13.70 -13.02
N VAL A 321 9.65 13.79 -14.14
CA VAL A 321 8.37 13.10 -14.36
C VAL A 321 8.57 11.75 -15.06
N LEU A 322 9.60 11.62 -15.89
CA LEU A 322 9.79 10.45 -16.76
C LEU A 322 10.92 9.57 -16.24
N ALA A 323 10.58 8.57 -15.42
CA ALA A 323 11.52 7.54 -14.99
C ALA A 323 11.88 6.59 -16.15
N ILE A 324 13.11 6.07 -16.16
CA ILE A 324 13.56 5.11 -17.19
C ILE A 324 12.69 3.85 -17.23
N GLY A 325 12.18 3.42 -16.08
CA GLY A 325 11.26 2.31 -16.01
C GLY A 325 9.98 2.50 -16.81
N LEU A 326 9.46 3.72 -16.92
CA LEU A 326 8.26 3.99 -17.71
C LEU A 326 8.53 3.69 -19.19
N PHE A 327 9.66 4.14 -19.73
CA PHE A 327 10.05 3.84 -21.11
C PHE A 327 10.26 2.34 -21.32
N ALA A 328 11.04 1.70 -20.43
CA ALA A 328 11.31 0.27 -20.51
C ALA A 328 10.00 -0.55 -20.48
N ALA A 329 9.07 -0.20 -19.60
CA ALA A 329 7.81 -0.90 -19.47
C ALA A 329 6.86 -0.66 -20.64
N VAL A 330 6.80 0.55 -21.21
CA VAL A 330 6.00 0.82 -22.42
C VAL A 330 6.54 0.03 -23.61
N ILE A 331 7.86 0.00 -23.78
CA ILE A 331 8.51 -0.77 -24.86
C ILE A 331 8.30 -2.27 -24.63
N GLU A 332 8.44 -2.76 -23.40
CA GLU A 332 8.18 -4.16 -23.07
C GLU A 332 6.72 -4.52 -23.32
N ALA A 333 5.76 -3.67 -22.93
CA ALA A 333 4.35 -3.88 -23.17
C ALA A 333 4.00 -3.92 -24.67
N TYR A 334 4.75 -3.22 -25.51
CA TYR A 334 4.59 -3.28 -26.96
C TYR A 334 4.99 -4.66 -27.52
N PHE A 335 6.10 -5.24 -27.05
CA PHE A 335 6.59 -6.55 -27.51
C PHE A 335 5.92 -7.74 -26.81
N ARG A 336 5.60 -7.59 -25.53
CA ARG A 336 4.91 -8.59 -24.68
C ARG A 336 3.55 -8.05 -24.24
N LYS A 337 2.65 -7.90 -25.21
CA LYS A 337 1.30 -7.37 -24.96
C LYS A 337 0.58 -8.18 -23.88
N PRO A 338 0.13 -7.54 -22.78
CA PRO A 338 -0.76 -8.17 -21.81
C PRO A 338 -2.03 -8.72 -22.47
N THR A 339 -2.50 -9.85 -21.99
CA THR A 339 -3.74 -10.50 -22.43
C THR A 339 -4.80 -10.50 -21.33
N VAL A 340 -6.05 -10.77 -21.69
CA VAL A 340 -7.14 -10.95 -20.71
C VAL A 340 -6.80 -12.08 -19.74
N GLN A 341 -6.22 -13.17 -20.24
CA GLN A 341 -5.78 -14.28 -19.40
C GLN A 341 -4.70 -13.88 -18.38
N ASP A 342 -3.78 -12.98 -18.74
CA ASP A 342 -2.80 -12.44 -17.77
C ASP A 342 -3.50 -11.64 -16.65
N ALA A 343 -4.59 -10.95 -16.98
CA ALA A 343 -5.38 -10.21 -16.00
C ALA A 343 -6.17 -11.15 -15.08
N GLU A 344 -6.83 -12.16 -15.63
CA GLU A 344 -7.58 -13.17 -14.87
C GLU A 344 -6.68 -13.94 -13.88
N ASN A 345 -5.50 -14.36 -14.33
CA ASN A 345 -4.57 -15.14 -13.50
C ASN A 345 -3.68 -14.26 -12.61
N LEU A 346 -3.85 -12.93 -12.64
CA LEU A 346 -2.94 -12.01 -11.96
C LEU A 346 -2.86 -12.28 -10.46
N ALA A 347 -4.01 -12.52 -9.83
CA ALA A 347 -4.10 -12.79 -8.40
C ALA A 347 -3.38 -14.10 -8.00
N ASP A 348 -3.28 -15.07 -8.91
CA ASP A 348 -2.55 -16.32 -8.70
C ASP A 348 -1.07 -16.17 -9.00
N ASP A 349 -0.70 -15.40 -10.03
CA ASP A 349 0.68 -15.25 -10.46
C ASP A 349 1.51 -14.37 -9.51
N VAL A 350 0.92 -13.35 -8.88
CA VAL A 350 1.58 -12.56 -7.80
C VAL A 350 1.85 -13.40 -6.54
N THR A 351 1.16 -14.52 -6.49
CA THR A 351 1.48 -15.78 -5.82
C THR A 351 2.93 -16.14 -5.64
N SER A 352 3.76 -15.94 -6.65
CA SER A 352 5.06 -16.61 -6.69
C SER A 352 6.08 -15.81 -7.49
N PHE A 353 7.36 -15.99 -7.16
CA PHE A 353 8.43 -15.37 -7.93
C PHE A 353 8.38 -15.77 -9.41
N LYS A 354 8.02 -17.02 -9.71
CA LYS A 354 7.87 -17.51 -11.09
C LYS A 354 6.70 -16.84 -11.80
N GLY A 355 5.58 -16.62 -11.12
CA GLY A 355 4.42 -15.92 -11.68
C GLY A 355 4.72 -14.47 -12.02
N PHE A 356 5.57 -13.78 -11.24
CA PHE A 356 6.06 -12.44 -11.58
C PHE A 356 6.85 -12.35 -12.90
N TYR A 357 7.51 -13.43 -13.31
CA TYR A 357 8.24 -13.49 -14.57
C TYR A 357 7.41 -14.04 -15.74
N LYS A 358 6.41 -14.88 -15.45
CA LYS A 358 5.59 -15.56 -16.45
C LYS A 358 4.43 -14.68 -16.92
N ASN A 359 3.74 -14.03 -15.99
CA ASN A 359 2.59 -13.20 -16.30
C ASN A 359 3.06 -11.87 -16.90
N ARG A 360 2.50 -11.48 -18.04
CA ARG A 360 3.01 -10.32 -18.79
C ARG A 360 2.82 -9.01 -18.03
N ILE A 361 1.75 -8.90 -17.25
CA ILE A 361 1.44 -7.71 -16.46
C ILE A 361 2.48 -7.49 -15.37
N THR A 362 2.70 -8.52 -14.55
CA THR A 362 3.69 -8.47 -13.47
C THR A 362 5.11 -8.34 -14.00
N HIS A 363 5.40 -8.96 -15.15
CA HIS A 363 6.70 -8.87 -15.82
C HIS A 363 7.00 -7.43 -16.28
N ILE A 364 6.03 -6.75 -16.91
CA ILE A 364 6.16 -5.33 -17.30
C ILE A 364 6.40 -4.44 -16.07
N LEU A 365 5.67 -4.68 -14.97
CA LEU A 365 5.86 -3.96 -13.70
C LEU A 365 7.24 -4.24 -13.08
N LEU A 366 7.75 -5.46 -13.21
CA LEU A 366 9.07 -5.84 -12.73
C LEU A 366 10.17 -5.16 -13.57
N VAL A 367 10.01 -5.10 -14.90
CA VAL A 367 10.89 -4.36 -15.81
C VAL A 367 10.88 -2.87 -15.47
N PHE A 368 9.70 -2.26 -15.27
CA PHE A 368 9.56 -0.89 -14.79
C PHE A 368 10.40 -0.66 -13.53
N PHE A 369 10.26 -1.54 -12.55
CA PHE A 369 10.86 -1.38 -11.24
C PHE A 369 12.38 -1.55 -11.25
N LEU A 370 12.89 -2.66 -11.80
CA LEU A 370 14.33 -2.96 -11.76
C LEU A 370 15.15 -2.02 -12.65
N SER A 371 14.64 -1.60 -13.80
CA SER A 371 15.33 -0.60 -14.63
C SER A 371 15.35 0.79 -13.97
N SER A 372 14.28 1.17 -13.24
CA SER A 372 14.26 2.41 -12.45
C SER A 372 15.28 2.38 -11.31
N ILE A 373 15.38 1.26 -10.59
CA ILE A 373 16.41 1.06 -9.56
C ILE A 373 17.81 1.13 -10.18
N GLY A 374 18.02 0.45 -11.31
CA GLY A 374 19.30 0.48 -12.01
C GLY A 374 19.74 1.89 -12.38
N GLY A 375 18.83 2.69 -12.97
CA GLY A 375 19.11 4.09 -13.28
C GLY A 375 19.40 4.94 -12.03
N MET A 376 18.65 4.73 -10.95
CA MET A 376 18.86 5.42 -9.68
C MET A 376 20.24 5.11 -9.07
N ILE A 377 20.64 3.84 -9.01
CA ILE A 377 21.96 3.42 -8.54
C ILE A 377 23.05 4.01 -9.44
N GLY A 378 22.86 4.00 -10.75
CA GLY A 378 23.81 4.59 -11.69
C GLY A 378 24.01 6.09 -11.47
N ASN A 379 22.95 6.85 -11.20
CA ASN A 379 23.07 8.25 -10.83
C ASN A 379 23.75 8.44 -9.47
N PHE A 380 23.39 7.62 -8.48
CA PHE A 380 24.00 7.68 -7.15
C PHE A 380 25.52 7.45 -7.18
N ILE A 381 25.99 6.53 -8.03
CA ILE A 381 27.43 6.28 -8.23
C ILE A 381 28.07 7.36 -9.10
N ALA A 382 27.39 7.82 -10.15
CA ALA A 382 27.95 8.81 -11.07
C ALA A 382 28.16 10.17 -10.42
N LEU A 383 27.24 10.62 -9.55
CA LEU A 383 27.28 11.96 -8.97
C LEU A 383 28.58 12.27 -8.20
N PRO A 384 29.07 11.43 -7.27
CA PRO A 384 30.36 11.64 -6.62
C PRO A 384 31.55 11.66 -7.60
N ILE A 385 31.50 10.83 -8.65
CA ILE A 385 32.56 10.75 -9.67
C ILE A 385 32.58 12.02 -10.52
N LEU A 386 31.42 12.56 -10.86
CA LEU A 386 31.29 13.84 -11.55
C LEU A 386 31.80 14.98 -10.67
N ALA A 387 31.44 14.98 -9.38
CA ALA A 387 31.86 16.01 -8.44
C ALA A 387 33.38 16.04 -8.26
N SER A 388 34.03 14.88 -8.10
CA SER A 388 35.48 14.81 -7.92
C SER A 388 36.26 15.33 -9.13
N ARG A 389 35.77 15.11 -10.36
CA ARG A 389 36.39 15.60 -11.60
C ARG A 389 36.04 17.04 -11.96
N ALA A 390 34.91 17.55 -11.48
CA ALA A 390 34.51 18.93 -11.69
C ALA A 390 35.22 19.91 -10.74
N ILE A 391 35.59 19.43 -9.54
CA ILE A 391 36.11 20.26 -8.45
C ILE A 391 37.60 20.00 -8.17
N GLY A 392 38.07 18.77 -8.37
CA GLY A 392 39.49 18.41 -8.32
C GLY A 392 40.13 18.53 -9.69
#